data_AF-C4IN66-F1
#
_entry.id   AF-C4IN66-F1
#
_cell.length_a   1.000
_cell.length_b   1.000
_cell.length_c   1.000
_cell.angle_alpha   90.00
_cell.angle_beta   90.00
_cell.angle_gamma   90.00
#
_symmetry.space_group_name_H-M   'P 1'
#
loop_
_entity.id
_entity.type
_entity.pdbx_description
1 polymer ?
#
loop_
_entity_poly.entity_id
_entity_poly.type
_entity_poly.pdbx_seq_one_letter_code
_entity_poly.pdbx_strand_id
1 'polypeptide(L)'
;MNNFTINNSINYTNTDLINVYSNNKISNENSDVKNTTPILNDSLELDSDKKNIINKINANEAFKKTSEDMELSKEEEIDLRLEYARISQQMRHHGYNVPDFDLNNSDPKTSSFLPFLSEMKEFSKTYFSSGDHLVSSDFLGNFCDKFEENLKKYDCF
;
A
#
# COMPACT_ATOMS: atom_id res chain seq x y z
N MET A 1 32.48 16.07 4.00
CA MET A 1 31.29 16.63 3.33
C MET A 1 30.99 15.71 2.16
N ASN A 2 29.98 14.85 2.28
CA ASN A 2 29.57 13.96 1.20
C ASN A 2 28.31 14.53 0.55
N ASN A 3 28.42 14.87 -0.73
CA ASN A 3 27.30 15.32 -1.55
C ASN A 3 26.41 14.12 -1.90
N PHE A 4 25.13 14.17 -1.52
CA PHE A 4 24.12 13.28 -2.08
C PHE A 4 23.51 13.95 -3.31
N THR A 5 23.82 13.40 -4.47
CA THR A 5 23.19 13.74 -5.74
C THR A 5 21.84 13.02 -5.80
N ILE A 6 20.74 13.76 -5.71
CA ILE A 6 19.39 13.24 -5.96
C ILE A 6 19.26 13.12 -7.49
N ASN A 7 19.33 11.90 -8.01
CA ASN A 7 19.07 11.62 -9.42
C ASN A 7 17.58 11.30 -9.62
N ASN A 8 16.99 12.07 -10.54
CA ASN A 8 15.60 12.07 -11.01
C ASN A 8 14.91 10.70 -10.96
N SER A 9 13.85 10.59 -10.15
CA SER A 9 12.86 9.53 -10.28
C SER A 9 11.96 9.83 -11.49
N ILE A 10 11.94 8.88 -12.41
CA ILE A 10 11.07 8.87 -13.59
C ILE A 10 9.61 8.88 -13.10
N ASN A 11 8.89 9.96 -13.41
CA ASN A 11 7.44 10.03 -13.19
C ASN A 11 6.74 9.12 -14.20
N TYR A 12 6.45 7.88 -13.79
CA TYR A 12 5.37 7.13 -14.43
C TYR A 12 4.05 7.68 -13.91
N THR A 13 3.35 8.45 -14.75
CA THR A 13 1.98 8.85 -14.40
C THR A 13 1.10 7.60 -14.34
N ASN A 14 0.24 7.48 -13.31
CA ASN A 14 -0.69 6.35 -13.09
C ASN A 14 -1.48 5.95 -14.35
N THR A 15 -1.65 6.87 -15.29
CA THR A 15 -2.27 6.66 -16.60
C THR A 15 -1.57 5.61 -17.47
N ASP A 16 -0.23 5.48 -17.38
CA ASP A 16 0.54 4.58 -18.25
C ASP A 16 0.35 3.10 -17.88
N LEU A 17 0.21 2.80 -16.58
CA LEU A 17 -0.11 1.45 -16.10
C LEU A 17 -1.57 1.07 -16.38
N ILE A 18 -2.51 2.01 -16.24
CA ILE A 18 -3.93 1.81 -16.57
C ILE A 18 -4.13 1.59 -18.08
N ASN A 19 -3.32 2.24 -18.92
CA ASN A 19 -3.36 2.06 -20.38
C ASN A 19 -2.83 0.67 -20.83
N VAL A 20 -1.84 0.09 -20.14
CA VAL A 20 -1.42 -1.31 -20.41
C VAL A 20 -2.54 -2.31 -20.06
N TYR A 21 -3.28 -2.06 -18.97
CA TYR A 21 -4.46 -2.86 -18.61
C TYR A 21 -5.61 -2.70 -19.61
N SER A 22 -5.75 -1.52 -20.24
CA SER A 22 -6.81 -1.25 -21.24
C SER A 22 -6.47 -1.78 -22.63
N ASN A 23 -5.19 -1.71 -23.04
CA ASN A 23 -4.74 -2.15 -24.35
C ASN A 23 -4.65 -3.68 -24.49
N ASN A 24 -4.48 -4.41 -23.38
CA ASN A 24 -4.63 -5.88 -23.37
C ASN A 24 -6.09 -6.34 -23.52
N LYS A 25 -7.06 -5.41 -23.50
CA LYS A 25 -8.48 -5.72 -23.72
C LYS A 25 -8.89 -5.66 -25.19
N ILE A 26 -8.09 -5.05 -26.08
CA ILE A 26 -8.42 -4.95 -27.51
C ILE A 26 -7.15 -5.07 -28.36
N SER A 27 -6.67 -6.30 -28.53
CA SER A 27 -5.97 -6.65 -29.76
C SER A 27 -6.46 -8.02 -30.20
N ASN A 28 -7.53 -7.99 -30.99
CA ASN A 28 -7.86 -9.10 -31.86
C ASN A 28 -8.20 -8.49 -33.23
N GLU A 29 -7.16 -8.09 -33.95
CA GLU A 29 -7.32 -7.81 -35.37
C GLU A 29 -7.32 -9.14 -36.15
N ASN A 30 -8.54 -9.44 -36.61
CA ASN A 30 -8.89 -9.92 -37.94
C ASN A 30 -9.25 -11.40 -38.17
N SER A 31 -10.38 -11.47 -38.90
CA SER A 31 -10.89 -12.50 -39.79
C SER A 31 -11.70 -13.65 -39.17
N ASP A 32 -13.01 -13.51 -39.39
CA ASP A 32 -13.92 -14.54 -39.87
C ASP A 32 -14.21 -15.78 -39.02
N VAL A 33 -15.52 -15.92 -38.76
CA VAL A 33 -16.28 -17.17 -38.65
C VAL A 33 -16.52 -17.75 -37.23
N LYS A 34 -17.81 -17.67 -36.89
CA LYS A 34 -18.64 -18.49 -35.99
C LYS A 34 -18.71 -18.15 -34.50
N ASN A 35 -19.91 -17.69 -34.14
CA ASN A 35 -20.54 -17.78 -32.82
C ASN A 35 -20.23 -19.09 -32.11
N THR A 36 -19.27 -19.04 -31.20
CA THR A 36 -19.20 -19.92 -30.05
C THR A 36 -18.75 -19.03 -28.91
N THR A 37 -19.68 -18.68 -28.02
CA THR A 37 -19.41 -17.92 -26.80
C THR A 37 -18.31 -18.67 -26.04
N PRO A 38 -17.09 -18.14 -25.90
CA PRO A 38 -16.08 -18.79 -25.09
C PRO A 38 -16.54 -18.66 -23.64
N ILE A 39 -16.76 -19.81 -22.98
CA ILE A 39 -16.91 -19.84 -21.53
C ILE A 39 -15.53 -19.45 -20.98
N LEU A 40 -15.35 -18.17 -20.66
CA LEU A 40 -14.20 -17.63 -19.95
C LEU A 40 -14.28 -18.09 -18.49
N ASN A 41 -13.92 -19.34 -18.24
CA ASN A 41 -13.64 -19.88 -16.91
C ASN A 41 -12.14 -19.83 -16.57
N ASP A 42 -11.37 -19.04 -17.31
CA ASP A 42 -9.97 -18.81 -17.00
C ASP A 42 -9.90 -17.79 -15.86
N SER A 43 -9.85 -18.30 -14.63
CA SER A 43 -9.31 -17.53 -13.52
C SER A 43 -7.86 -17.22 -13.89
N LEU A 44 -7.62 -15.99 -14.38
CA LEU A 44 -6.29 -15.48 -14.66
C LEU A 44 -5.53 -15.44 -13.32
N GLU A 45 -4.83 -16.52 -12.99
CA GLU A 45 -3.92 -16.55 -11.87
C GLU A 45 -2.81 -15.53 -12.14
N LEU A 46 -2.91 -14.37 -11.47
CA LEU A 46 -1.82 -13.41 -11.43
C LEU A 46 -0.62 -14.07 -10.76
N ASP A 47 0.56 -13.86 -11.35
CA ASP A 47 1.81 -14.26 -10.72
C ASP A 47 1.98 -13.51 -9.38
N SER A 48 2.70 -14.13 -8.44
CA SER A 48 2.88 -13.62 -7.07
C SER A 48 3.44 -12.19 -7.02
N ASP A 49 4.33 -11.82 -7.93
CA ASP A 49 4.97 -10.50 -7.97
C ASP A 49 3.95 -9.43 -8.35
N LYS A 50 3.09 -9.73 -9.34
CA LYS A 50 1.99 -8.82 -9.72
C LYS A 50 0.97 -8.68 -8.60
N LYS A 51 0.62 -9.76 -7.90
CA LYS A 51 -0.29 -9.70 -6.74
C LYS A 51 0.30 -8.82 -5.63
N ASN A 52 1.60 -8.95 -5.35
CA ASN A 52 2.30 -8.11 -4.39
C ASN A 52 2.23 -6.62 -4.79
N ILE A 53 2.61 -6.29 -6.02
CA ILE A 53 2.59 -4.91 -6.52
C ILE A 53 1.19 -4.30 -6.43
N ILE A 54 0.15 -5.03 -6.84
CA ILE A 54 -1.25 -4.57 -6.75
C ILE A 54 -1.64 -4.33 -5.29
N ASN A 55 -1.28 -5.23 -4.37
CA ASN A 55 -1.58 -5.08 -2.95
C ASN A 55 -0.92 -3.80 -2.39
N LYS A 56 0.32 -3.50 -2.77
CA LYS A 56 1.02 -2.26 -2.36
C LYS A 56 0.40 -0.99 -2.94
N ILE A 57 -0.06 -1.03 -4.19
CA ILE A 57 -0.80 0.08 -4.81
C ILE A 57 -2.12 0.31 -4.05
N ASN A 58 -2.88 -0.75 -3.83
CA ASN A 58 -4.16 -0.67 -3.11
C ASN A 58 -3.97 -0.20 -1.66
N ALA A 59 -2.91 -0.64 -0.98
CA ALA A 59 -2.58 -0.17 0.36
C ALA A 59 -2.23 1.33 0.38
N ASN A 60 -1.51 1.84 -0.62
CA ASN A 60 -1.22 3.27 -0.77
C ASN A 60 -2.52 4.08 -0.95
N GLU A 61 -3.42 3.62 -1.80
CA GLU A 61 -4.72 4.26 -2.03
C GLU A 61 -5.59 4.21 -0.76
N ALA A 62 -5.61 3.08 -0.05
CA ALA A 62 -6.31 2.94 1.22
C ALA A 62 -5.74 3.87 2.31
N PHE A 63 -4.42 4.06 2.36
CA PHE A 63 -3.79 4.99 3.30
C PHE A 63 -4.26 6.42 3.00
N LYS A 64 -4.17 6.85 1.74
CA LYS A 64 -4.62 8.18 1.31
C LYS A 64 -6.10 8.39 1.60
N LYS A 65 -6.94 7.42 1.27
CA LYS A 65 -8.38 7.47 1.54
C LYS A 65 -8.69 7.57 3.03
N THR A 66 -7.87 6.94 3.87
CA THR A 66 -8.00 7.03 5.33
C THR A 66 -7.71 8.43 5.84
N SER A 67 -6.64 9.08 5.35
CA SER A 67 -6.35 10.48 5.68
C SER A 67 -7.48 11.42 5.26
N GLU A 68 -8.08 11.19 4.08
CA GLU A 68 -9.25 11.94 3.60
C GLU A 68 -10.50 11.69 4.46
N ASP A 69 -10.80 10.44 4.81
CA ASP A 69 -11.97 10.07 5.63
C ASP A 69 -11.89 10.58 7.06
N MET A 70 -10.68 10.78 7.57
CA MET A 70 -10.43 11.39 8.89
C MET A 70 -10.34 12.91 8.83
N GLU A 71 -10.51 13.52 7.65
CA GLU A 71 -10.47 14.96 7.42
C GLU A 71 -9.17 15.62 7.93
N LEU A 72 -8.05 14.90 7.84
CA LEU A 72 -6.77 15.38 8.38
C LEU A 72 -6.32 16.65 7.64
N SER A 73 -5.81 17.61 8.40
CA SER A 73 -5.03 18.70 7.82
C SER A 73 -3.74 18.16 7.18
N LYS A 74 -3.13 18.95 6.30
CA LYS A 74 -1.85 18.57 5.68
C LYS A 74 -0.74 18.34 6.71
N GLU A 75 -0.75 19.09 7.80
CA GLU A 75 0.25 18.96 8.88
C GLU A 75 0.04 17.66 9.64
N GLU A 76 -1.21 17.35 10.04
CA GLU A 76 -1.55 16.08 10.68
C GLU A 76 -1.25 14.87 9.78
N GLU A 77 -1.50 14.98 8.47
CA GLU A 77 -1.15 13.91 7.52
C GLU A 77 0.37 13.67 7.47
N ILE A 78 1.17 14.74 7.46
CA ILE A 78 2.63 14.65 7.46
C ILE A 78 3.12 14.01 8.77
N ASP A 79 2.67 14.52 9.92
CA ASP A 79 3.07 14.02 11.23
C ASP A 79 2.69 12.55 11.41
N LEU A 80 1.49 12.18 10.97
CA LEU A 80 1.04 10.78 10.97
C LEU A 80 1.93 9.89 10.10
N ARG A 81 2.25 10.30 8.87
CA ARG A 81 3.10 9.51 7.97
C ARG A 81 4.50 9.33 8.55
N LEU A 82 5.06 10.38 9.16
CA LEU A 82 6.36 10.34 9.81
C LEU A 82 6.34 9.43 11.03
N GLU A 83 5.34 9.54 11.91
CA GLU A 83 5.24 8.69 13.10
C GLU A 83 4.96 7.23 12.72
N TYR A 84 4.08 6.96 11.74
CA TYR A 84 3.83 5.62 11.21
C TYR A 84 5.12 4.99 10.66
N ALA A 85 5.91 5.74 9.89
CA ALA A 85 7.18 5.27 9.36
C ALA A 85 8.20 5.02 10.49
N ARG A 86 8.27 5.91 11.48
CA ARG A 86 9.15 5.76 12.64
C ARG A 86 8.83 4.49 13.43
N ILE A 87 7.56 4.24 13.74
CA ILE A 87 7.12 3.04 14.46
C ILE A 87 7.40 1.79 13.64
N SER A 88 7.09 1.83 12.34
CA SER A 88 7.40 0.74 11.41
C SER A 88 8.88 0.38 11.42
N GLN A 89 9.78 1.37 11.44
CA GLN A 89 11.23 1.13 11.56
C GLN A 89 11.61 0.50 12.90
N GLN A 90 11.00 0.96 14.00
CA GLN A 90 11.24 0.39 15.33
C GLN A 90 10.76 -1.05 15.41
N MET A 91 9.56 -1.35 14.91
CA MET A 91 9.04 -2.71 14.81
C MET A 91 9.98 -3.60 14.00
N ARG A 92 10.48 -3.12 12.86
CA ARG A 92 11.45 -3.86 12.04
C ARG A 92 12.74 -4.16 12.81
N HIS A 93 13.24 -3.21 13.60
CA HIS A 93 14.40 -3.42 14.47
C HIS A 93 14.16 -4.49 15.53
N HIS A 94 12.91 -4.65 16.00
CA HIS A 94 12.49 -5.68 16.95
C HIS A 94 12.11 -7.01 16.28
N GLY A 95 12.35 -7.16 14.98
CA GLY A 95 12.14 -8.42 14.25
C GLY A 95 10.71 -8.67 13.77
N TYR A 96 9.84 -7.67 13.85
CA TYR A 96 8.50 -7.77 13.27
C TYR A 96 8.57 -7.78 11.74
N ASN A 97 7.59 -8.46 11.13
CA ASN A 97 7.43 -8.40 9.69
C ASN A 97 6.67 -7.13 9.31
N VAL A 98 7.39 -6.15 8.77
CA VAL A 98 6.84 -4.83 8.48
C VAL A 98 6.57 -4.68 6.99
N PRO A 99 5.33 -4.42 6.57
CA PRO A 99 5.04 -4.17 5.16
C PRO A 99 5.70 -2.88 4.70
N ASP A 100 5.98 -2.78 3.41
CA ASP A 100 6.47 -1.55 2.82
C ASP A 100 5.66 -1.20 1.56
N PHE A 101 5.65 0.09 1.25
CA PHE A 101 4.97 0.63 0.09
C PHE A 101 5.89 0.67 -1.14
N ASP A 102 7.09 0.07 -1.10
CA ASP A 102 8.04 0.06 -2.22
C ASP A 102 7.60 -0.96 -3.27
N LEU A 103 7.16 -0.45 -4.42
CA LEU A 103 6.72 -1.27 -5.55
C LEU A 103 7.84 -2.13 -6.15
N ASN A 104 9.11 -1.79 -5.89
CA ASN A 104 10.25 -2.56 -6.38
C ASN A 104 10.61 -3.74 -5.46
N ASN A 105 10.09 -3.75 -4.23
CA ASN A 105 10.31 -4.85 -3.32
C ASN A 105 9.28 -5.96 -3.57
N SER A 106 9.71 -7.05 -4.19
CA SER A 106 8.87 -8.19 -4.51
C SER A 106 8.71 -9.20 -3.36
N ASP A 107 9.38 -9.02 -2.21
CA ASP A 107 9.22 -9.94 -1.06
C ASP A 107 7.75 -9.96 -0.59
N PRO A 108 7.04 -11.11 -0.70
CA PRO A 108 5.64 -11.21 -0.31
C PRO A 108 5.39 -10.90 1.16
N LYS A 109 6.40 -11.04 2.03
CA LYS A 109 6.29 -10.69 3.44
C LYS A 109 6.08 -9.20 3.65
N THR A 110 6.52 -8.37 2.71
CA THR A 110 6.38 -6.91 2.77
C THR A 110 5.03 -6.40 2.28
N SER A 111 4.09 -7.30 1.97
CA SER A 111 2.77 -6.96 1.46
C SER A 111 1.66 -7.17 2.49
N SER A 112 1.94 -7.77 3.66
CA SER A 112 0.92 -8.12 4.65
C SER A 112 0.49 -6.92 5.50
N PHE A 113 -0.26 -6.00 4.90
CA PHE A 113 -0.69 -4.76 5.56
C PHE A 113 -1.74 -4.99 6.65
N LEU A 114 -2.73 -5.85 6.43
CA LEU A 114 -3.82 -6.05 7.39
C LEU A 114 -3.35 -6.63 8.73
N PRO A 115 -2.59 -7.75 8.75
CA PRO A 115 -2.08 -8.30 10.00
C PRO A 115 -1.19 -7.31 10.77
N PHE A 116 -0.40 -6.52 10.04
CA PHE A 116 0.53 -5.55 10.60
C PHE A 116 -0.15 -4.46 11.43
N LEU A 117 -1.37 -4.03 11.09
CA LEU A 117 -2.05 -2.95 11.83
C LEU A 117 -2.38 -3.34 13.28
N SER A 118 -2.71 -4.60 13.53
CA SER A 118 -2.91 -5.09 14.89
C SER A 118 -1.60 -5.06 15.69
N GLU A 119 -0.51 -5.52 15.08
CA GLU A 119 0.83 -5.50 15.70
C GLU A 119 1.30 -4.08 15.98
N MET A 120 1.08 -3.15 15.05
CA MET A 120 1.42 -1.73 15.22
C MET A 120 0.65 -1.09 16.37
N LYS A 121 -0.66 -1.36 16.48
CA LYS A 121 -1.49 -0.86 17.59
C LYS A 121 -1.03 -1.36 18.96
N GLU A 122 -0.56 -2.60 19.05
CA GLU A 122 -0.01 -3.13 20.31
C GLU A 122 1.37 -2.57 20.61
N PHE A 123 2.24 -2.49 19.60
CA PHE A 123 3.58 -1.97 19.74
C PHE A 123 3.57 -0.49 20.16
N SER A 124 2.68 0.31 19.55
CA SER A 124 2.56 1.75 19.83
C SER A 124 2.22 2.03 21.30
N LYS A 125 1.36 1.24 21.95
CA LYS A 125 1.04 1.43 23.38
C LYS A 125 2.27 1.45 24.28
N THR A 126 3.27 0.61 23.96
CA THR A 126 4.53 0.57 24.71
C THR A 126 5.47 1.66 24.23
N TYR A 127 5.59 1.86 22.91
CA TYR A 127 6.51 2.84 22.33
C TYR A 127 6.16 4.29 22.74
N PHE A 128 4.87 4.63 22.80
CA PHE A 128 4.39 5.96 23.18
C PHE A 128 4.56 6.29 24.66
N SER A 129 4.89 5.30 25.49
CA SER A 129 5.20 5.53 26.90
C SER A 129 6.57 6.18 27.11
N SER A 130 7.38 6.30 26.05
CA SER A 130 8.73 6.85 26.11
C SER A 130 9.08 7.74 24.90
N GLY A 131 9.42 9.00 25.17
CA GLY A 131 9.94 9.93 24.17
C GLY A 131 8.91 10.92 23.63
N ASP A 132 9.38 11.79 22.72
CA ASP A 132 8.54 12.73 22.00
C ASP A 132 7.96 12.06 20.74
N HIS A 133 6.66 12.24 20.52
CA HIS A 133 5.89 11.68 19.41
C HIS A 133 5.20 12.80 18.64
N LEU A 134 5.09 12.64 17.32
CA LEU A 134 4.47 13.65 16.44
C LEU A 134 2.94 13.61 16.51
N VAL A 135 2.36 12.44 16.78
CA VAL A 135 0.93 12.28 17.03
C VAL A 135 0.71 11.66 18.41
N SER A 136 -0.53 11.50 18.85
CA SER A 136 -0.84 10.73 20.08
C SER A 136 -1.06 9.25 19.77
N SER A 137 -0.91 8.38 20.78
CA SER A 137 -1.21 6.95 20.62
C SER A 137 -2.67 6.71 20.22
N ASP A 138 -3.60 7.51 20.74
CA ASP A 138 -5.03 7.41 20.41
C ASP A 138 -5.29 7.83 18.97
N PHE A 139 -4.64 8.90 18.50
CA PHE A 139 -4.75 9.35 17.12
C PHE A 139 -4.22 8.28 16.15
N LEU A 140 -3.06 7.70 16.43
CA LEU A 140 -2.53 6.59 15.65
C LEU A 140 -3.44 5.36 15.70
N GLY A 141 -3.98 5.02 16.87
CA GLY A 141 -4.92 3.90 17.04
C GLY A 141 -6.17 4.06 16.17
N ASN A 142 -6.79 5.24 16.22
CA ASN A 142 -7.95 5.58 15.39
C ASN A 142 -7.61 5.51 13.89
N PHE A 143 -6.42 5.99 13.50
CA PHE A 143 -5.95 5.86 12.12
C PHE A 143 -5.80 4.40 11.71
N CYS A 144 -5.17 3.57 12.53
CA CYS A 144 -5.00 2.14 12.24
C CYS A 144 -6.36 1.44 12.08
N ASP A 145 -7.35 1.72 12.93
CA ASP A 145 -8.68 1.13 12.80
C ASP A 145 -9.36 1.55 11.50
N LYS A 146 -9.27 2.83 11.13
CA LYS A 146 -9.84 3.33 9.87
C LYS A 146 -9.11 2.81 8.64
N PHE A 147 -7.79 2.70 8.73
CA PHE A 147 -6.96 2.13 7.69
C PHE A 147 -7.26 0.65 7.49
N GLU A 148 -7.52 -0.10 8.55
CA GLU A 148 -7.96 -1.50 8.49
C GLU A 148 -9.29 -1.65 7.74
N GLU A 149 -10.27 -0.77 8.01
CA GLU A 149 -11.52 -0.72 7.26
C GLU A 149 -11.29 -0.47 5.77
N ASN A 150 -10.41 0.48 5.43
CA ASN A 150 -10.14 0.85 4.05
C ASN A 150 -9.30 -0.22 3.32
N LEU A 151 -8.31 -0.85 3.95
CA LEU A 151 -7.58 -1.98 3.38
C LEU A 151 -8.54 -3.12 2.97
N LYS A 152 -9.54 -3.42 3.79
CA LYS A 152 -10.57 -4.43 3.46
C LYS A 152 -11.43 -4.02 2.25
N LYS A 153 -11.74 -2.73 2.08
CA LYS A 153 -12.51 -2.24 0.92
C LYS A 153 -11.72 -2.26 -0.39
N TYR A 154 -10.40 -2.14 -0.30
CA TYR A 154 -9.48 -2.15 -1.45
C TYR A 154 -8.88 -3.55 -1.69
N ASP A 155 -9.49 -4.61 -1.15
CA ASP A 155 -9.07 -6.01 -1.29
C ASP A 155 -7.57 -6.21 -0.99
N CYS A 156 -7.06 -5.58 0.08
CA CYS A 156 -5.70 -5.80 0.57
C CYS A 156 -5.66 -6.95 1.58
N PHE A 157 -4.55 -7.69 1.63
CA PHE A 157 -4.34 -8.82 2.57
C PHE A 157 -2.93 -8.81 3.16
#